data_AF-A0A7L0RVC7-F1
#
_entry.id   AF-A0A7L0RVC7-F1
#
_cell.length_a   1.000
_cell.length_b   1.000
_cell.length_c   1.000
_cell.angle_alpha   90.00
_cell.angle_beta   90.00
_cell.angle_gamma   90.00
#
_symmetry.space_group_name_H-M   'P 1'
#
loop_
_entity.id
_entity.type
_entity.pdbx_description
1 polymer ?
#
loop_
_entity_poly.entity_id
_entity_poly.type
_entity_poly.pdbx_seq_one_letter_code
_entity_poly.pdbx_strand_id
1 'polypeptide(L)'
;TCSVAKKELDDLEKWKEEHKPGPIKLVPQRLGGMKSEAQARQKQQMMFMQSKYRQKHKREEYIKAKKAAEEAEILKKKAIQREKAERLEVKKRQQEMQRRQMFLEDHYYKTNELLNRFDLGLPKSDSCQIADGGPESTAW
;
A
#
# COMPACT_ATOMS: atom_id res chain seq x y z
N THR A 1 24.95 -42.63 61.60
CA THR A 1 23.73 -41.78 61.67
C THR A 1 22.89 -42.21 62.86
N CYS A 2 22.70 -41.34 63.85
CA CYS A 2 22.01 -41.69 65.11
C CYS A 2 20.56 -42.14 64.87
N SER A 3 20.18 -43.28 65.44
CA SER A 3 18.82 -43.85 65.33
C SER A 3 17.74 -42.96 65.93
N VAL A 4 18.10 -42.09 66.88
CA VAL A 4 17.18 -41.17 67.57
C VAL A 4 16.64 -40.12 66.60
N ALA A 5 17.50 -39.53 65.76
CA ALA A 5 17.11 -38.50 64.80
C ALA A 5 16.10 -38.99 63.74
N LYS A 6 16.11 -40.30 63.41
CA LYS A 6 15.12 -40.88 62.50
C LYS A 6 13.74 -41.01 63.15
N LYS A 7 13.70 -41.43 64.42
CA LYS A 7 12.44 -41.55 65.17
C LYS A 7 11.78 -40.18 65.39
N GLU A 8 12.57 -39.16 65.71
CA GLU A 8 12.03 -37.81 65.87
C GLU A 8 11.42 -37.24 64.58
N LEU A 9 12.00 -37.58 63.42
CA LEU A 9 11.44 -37.20 62.12
C LEU A 9 10.12 -37.94 61.83
N ASP A 10 10.05 -39.24 62.10
CA ASP A 10 8.84 -40.05 61.93
C ASP A 10 7.71 -39.58 62.86
N ASP A 11 8.03 -39.26 64.11
CA ASP A 11 7.06 -38.76 65.09
C ASP A 11 6.54 -37.36 64.72
N LEU A 12 7.41 -36.49 64.19
CA LEU A 12 7.02 -35.19 63.66
C LEU A 12 6.10 -35.32 62.45
N GLU A 13 6.35 -36.29 61.56
CA GLU A 13 5.53 -36.53 60.38
C GLU A 13 4.14 -37.04 60.75
N LYS A 14 4.04 -37.98 61.69
CA LYS A 14 2.75 -38.43 62.24
C LYS A 14 1.96 -37.30 62.88
N TRP A 15 2.62 -36.47 63.69
CA TRP A 15 1.96 -35.34 64.33
C TRP A 15 1.39 -34.37 63.29
N LYS A 16 2.13 -34.08 62.21
CA LYS A 16 1.65 -33.24 61.10
C LYS A 16 0.44 -33.84 60.38
N GLU A 17 0.42 -35.14 60.15
CA GLU A 17 -0.71 -35.82 59.51
C GLU A 17 -1.96 -35.84 60.42
N GLU A 18 -1.80 -36.09 61.72
CA GLU A 18 -2.89 -36.06 62.69
C GLU A 18 -3.48 -34.66 62.88
N HIS A 19 -2.65 -33.62 62.74
CA HIS A 19 -3.03 -32.23 62.97
C HIS A 19 -3.25 -31.45 61.66
N LYS A 20 -3.32 -32.14 60.51
CA LYS A 20 -3.65 -31.51 59.24
C LYS A 20 -5.07 -30.95 59.30
N PRO A 21 -5.26 -29.62 59.12
CA PRO A 21 -6.58 -29.06 59.03
C PRO A 21 -7.33 -29.68 57.84
N GLY A 22 -8.56 -30.15 58.07
CA GLY A 22 -9.41 -30.65 56.99
C GLY A 22 -9.79 -29.56 55.98
N PRO A 23 -10.42 -29.94 54.84
CA PRO A 23 -10.86 -28.98 53.83
C PRO A 23 -11.72 -27.89 54.47
N ILE A 24 -11.22 -26.66 54.43
CA ILE A 24 -11.84 -25.51 55.08
C ILE A 24 -13.13 -25.16 54.32
N LYS A 25 -14.28 -25.58 54.84
CA LYS A 25 -15.63 -25.25 54.33
C LYS A 25 -16.11 -23.91 54.88
N LEU A 26 -15.28 -22.86 54.83
CA LEU A 26 -15.71 -21.53 55.28
C LEU A 26 -16.72 -20.96 54.29
N VAL A 27 -17.89 -20.58 54.79
CA VAL A 27 -18.88 -19.84 54.03
C VAL A 27 -18.24 -18.50 53.62
N PRO A 28 -18.26 -18.12 52.33
CA PRO A 28 -17.62 -16.89 51.89
C PRO A 28 -18.06 -15.70 52.74
N GLN A 29 -17.08 -14.91 53.18
CA GLN A 29 -17.33 -13.77 54.06
C GLN A 29 -18.33 -12.81 53.39
N ARG A 30 -19.42 -12.46 54.08
CA ARG A 30 -20.41 -11.53 53.54
C ARG A 30 -19.87 -10.11 53.73
N LEU A 31 -19.59 -9.41 52.63
CA LEU A 31 -19.04 -8.04 52.64
C LEU A 31 -20.13 -6.96 52.85
N GLY A 32 -21.13 -7.24 53.70
CA GLY A 32 -22.29 -6.38 53.91
C GLY A 32 -23.31 -6.45 52.76
N GLY A 33 -24.61 -6.50 53.11
CA GLY A 33 -25.72 -6.70 52.15
C GLY A 33 -25.93 -8.16 51.72
N MET A 34 -26.82 -8.38 50.72
CA MET A 34 -27.24 -9.72 50.28
C MET A 34 -26.22 -10.47 49.40
N LYS A 35 -25.05 -9.87 49.11
CA LYS A 35 -24.07 -10.44 48.17
C LYS A 35 -22.91 -11.11 48.90
N SER A 36 -22.49 -12.24 48.38
CA SER A 36 -21.28 -12.94 48.81
C SER A 36 -20.02 -12.20 48.31
N GLU A 37 -18.92 -12.25 49.07
CA GLU A 37 -17.61 -11.75 48.63
C GLU A 37 -17.19 -12.30 47.26
N ALA A 38 -17.38 -13.60 47.03
CA ALA A 38 -16.99 -14.24 45.77
C ALA A 38 -17.70 -13.60 44.57
N GLN A 39 -18.98 -13.28 44.73
CA GLN A 39 -19.78 -12.60 43.71
C GLN A 39 -19.30 -11.17 43.48
N ALA A 40 -18.92 -10.45 44.55
CA ALA A 40 -18.36 -9.10 44.43
C ALA A 40 -17.03 -9.10 43.67
N ARG A 41 -16.12 -10.03 44.00
CA ARG A 41 -14.84 -10.21 43.30
C ARG A 41 -15.05 -10.57 41.83
N GLN A 42 -15.94 -11.52 41.53
CA GLN A 42 -16.27 -11.89 40.16
C GLN A 42 -16.80 -10.69 39.36
N LYS A 43 -17.70 -9.90 39.96
CA LYS A 43 -18.23 -8.69 39.31
C LYS A 43 -17.14 -7.65 39.04
N GLN A 44 -16.24 -7.42 40.00
CA GLN A 44 -15.08 -6.53 39.82
C GLN A 44 -14.18 -7.00 38.68
N GLN A 45 -13.84 -8.29 38.64
CA GLN A 45 -13.05 -8.89 37.57
C GLN A 45 -13.72 -8.69 36.20
N MET A 46 -15.02 -8.98 36.08
CA MET A 46 -15.75 -8.77 34.82
C MET A 46 -15.77 -7.30 34.39
N MET A 47 -16.01 -6.37 35.32
CA MET A 47 -16.01 -4.93 35.01
C MET A 47 -14.64 -4.45 34.55
N PHE A 48 -13.57 -4.91 35.19
CA PHE A 48 -12.20 -4.60 34.80
C PHE A 48 -11.88 -5.11 33.39
N MET A 49 -12.23 -6.37 33.09
CA MET A 49 -12.03 -6.97 31.76
C MET A 49 -12.78 -6.19 30.68
N GLN A 50 -14.06 -5.87 30.89
CA GLN A 50 -14.83 -5.08 29.93
C GLN A 50 -14.25 -3.67 29.72
N SER A 51 -13.76 -3.03 30.78
CA SER A 51 -13.12 -1.72 30.68
C SER A 51 -11.85 -1.77 29.82
N LYS A 52 -11.00 -2.79 30.03
CA LYS A 52 -9.80 -3.04 29.21
C LYS A 52 -10.16 -3.17 27.73
N TYR A 53 -11.19 -3.95 27.39
CA TYR A 53 -11.65 -4.11 26.01
C TYR A 53 -12.16 -2.81 25.40
N ARG A 54 -13.00 -2.06 26.13
CA ARG A 54 -13.49 -0.75 25.66
C ARG A 54 -12.34 0.22 25.41
N GLN A 55 -11.34 0.24 26.29
CA GLN A 55 -10.17 1.10 26.12
C GLN A 55 -9.34 0.70 24.90
N LYS A 56 -9.15 -0.61 24.67
CA LYS A 56 -8.46 -1.13 23.49
C LYS A 56 -9.15 -0.70 22.20
N HIS A 57 -10.46 -0.91 22.09
CA HIS A 57 -11.23 -0.50 20.92
C HIS A 57 -11.16 1.00 20.65
N LYS A 58 -11.29 1.84 21.68
CA LYS A 58 -11.17 3.30 21.51
C LYS A 58 -9.80 3.71 20.94
N ARG A 59 -8.72 3.05 21.37
CA ARG A 59 -7.36 3.31 20.84
C ARG A 59 -7.23 2.85 19.39
N GLU A 60 -7.76 1.68 19.06
CA GLU A 60 -7.72 1.14 17.70
C GLU A 60 -8.49 2.02 16.72
N GLU A 61 -9.71 2.45 17.09
CA GLU A 61 -10.51 3.38 16.28
C GLU A 61 -9.80 4.72 16.07
N TYR A 62 -9.18 5.27 17.11
CA TYR A 62 -8.39 6.50 16.99
C TYR A 62 -7.20 6.33 16.02
N ILE A 63 -6.44 5.23 16.15
CA ILE A 63 -5.31 4.95 15.26
C ILE A 63 -5.80 4.76 13.81
N LYS A 64 -6.90 4.03 13.63
CA LYS A 64 -7.49 3.79 12.31
C LYS A 64 -7.97 5.09 11.67
N ALA A 65 -8.64 5.96 12.42
CA ALA A 65 -9.07 7.27 11.95
C ALA A 65 -7.87 8.15 11.55
N LYS A 66 -6.80 8.15 12.36
CA LYS A 66 -5.58 8.90 12.05
C LYS A 66 -4.93 8.41 10.75
N LYS A 67 -4.82 7.09 10.56
CA LYS A 67 -4.28 6.49 9.33
C LYS A 67 -5.13 6.82 8.11
N ALA A 68 -6.46 6.70 8.23
CA ALA A 68 -7.37 7.03 7.13
C ALA A 68 -7.28 8.51 6.71
N ALA A 69 -7.10 9.43 7.67
CA ALA A 69 -6.90 10.84 7.38
C ALA A 69 -5.57 11.09 6.63
N GLU A 70 -4.49 10.46 7.08
CA GLU A 70 -3.18 10.55 6.41
C GLU A 70 -3.22 9.98 4.98
N GLU A 71 -3.84 8.82 4.80
CA GLU A 71 -4.03 8.21 3.48
C GLU A 71 -4.85 9.11 2.55
N ALA A 72 -5.90 9.75 3.06
CA ALA A 72 -6.70 10.69 2.28
C ALA A 72 -5.88 11.91 1.84
N GLU A 73 -5.01 12.44 2.69
CA GLU A 73 -4.09 13.52 2.31
C GLU A 73 -3.09 13.09 1.24
N ILE A 74 -2.52 11.89 1.37
CA ILE A 74 -1.59 11.34 0.37
C ILE A 74 -2.31 11.18 -0.98
N LEU A 75 -3.55 10.67 -0.98
CA LEU A 75 -4.34 10.53 -2.20
C LEU A 75 -4.62 11.89 -2.85
N LYS A 76 -4.95 12.93 -2.06
CA LYS A 76 -5.11 14.30 -2.57
C LYS A 76 -3.82 14.82 -3.23
N LYS A 77 -2.68 14.65 -2.55
CA LYS A 77 -1.37 15.08 -3.10
C LYS A 77 -1.03 14.33 -4.39
N LYS A 78 -1.30 13.02 -4.45
CA LYS A 78 -1.12 12.20 -5.67
C LYS A 78 -2.03 12.66 -6.81
N ALA A 79 -3.30 12.98 -6.52
CA ALA A 79 -4.23 13.49 -7.53
C ALA A 79 -3.73 14.80 -8.15
N ILE A 80 -3.29 15.75 -7.30
CA ILE A 80 -2.71 17.02 -7.77
C ILE A 80 -1.47 16.77 -8.64
N GLN A 81 -0.59 15.84 -8.25
CA GLN A 81 0.59 15.54 -9.05
C GLN A 81 0.24 14.91 -10.41
N ARG A 82 -0.76 14.02 -10.45
CA ARG A 82 -1.24 13.43 -11.70
C ARG A 82 -1.82 14.49 -12.64
N GLU A 83 -2.66 15.38 -12.13
CA GLU A 83 -3.23 16.49 -12.90
C GLU A 83 -2.13 17.40 -13.46
N LYS A 84 -1.12 17.73 -12.64
CA LYS A 84 0.05 18.51 -13.09
C LYS A 84 0.81 17.81 -14.20
N ALA A 85 1.03 16.49 -14.08
CA ALA A 85 1.71 15.70 -15.09
C ALA A 85 0.92 15.64 -16.40
N GLU A 86 -0.39 15.42 -16.34
CA GLU A 86 -1.29 15.42 -17.50
C GLU A 86 -1.27 16.78 -18.21
N ARG A 87 -1.42 17.88 -17.46
CA ARG A 87 -1.38 19.23 -18.03
C ARG A 87 -0.04 19.52 -18.72
N LEU A 88 1.07 19.05 -18.14
CA LEU A 88 2.38 19.18 -18.77
C LEU A 88 2.49 18.36 -20.04
N GLU A 89 1.96 17.14 -20.05
CA GLU A 89 1.97 16.26 -21.22
C GLU A 89 1.13 16.84 -22.36
N VAL A 90 -0.07 17.34 -22.07
CA VAL A 90 -0.92 18.01 -23.07
C VAL A 90 -0.19 19.18 -23.71
N LYS A 91 0.52 20.00 -22.91
CA LYS A 91 1.28 21.13 -23.43
C LYS A 91 2.44 20.68 -24.33
N LYS A 92 3.15 19.61 -23.96
CA LYS A 92 4.20 19.00 -24.81
C LYS A 92 3.64 18.47 -26.12
N ARG A 93 2.50 17.77 -26.08
CA ARG A 93 1.81 17.27 -27.28
C ARG A 93 1.39 18.40 -28.21
N GLN A 94 0.90 19.52 -27.67
CA GLN A 94 0.57 20.71 -28.46
C GLN A 94 1.80 21.31 -29.16
N GLN A 95 2.91 21.46 -28.44
CA GLN A 95 4.16 21.97 -29.02
C GLN A 95 4.74 21.03 -30.09
N GLU A 96 4.68 19.71 -29.86
CA GLU A 96 5.06 18.69 -30.84
C GLU A 96 4.21 18.81 -32.11
N MET A 97 2.88 18.96 -31.95
CA MET A 97 1.96 19.12 -33.07
C MET A 97 2.27 20.38 -33.88
N GLN A 98 2.49 21.52 -33.22
CA GLN A 98 2.88 22.77 -33.91
C GLN A 98 4.19 22.63 -34.66
N ARG A 99 5.21 22.00 -34.06
CA ARG A 99 6.48 21.74 -34.75
C ARG A 99 6.28 20.85 -35.98
N ARG A 100 5.46 19.80 -35.87
CA ARG A 100 5.14 18.93 -37.01
C ARG A 100 4.41 19.69 -38.12
N GLN A 101 3.42 20.51 -37.78
CA GLN A 101 2.67 21.31 -38.75
C GLN A 101 3.59 22.26 -39.51
N MET A 102 4.43 23.01 -38.80
CA MET A 102 5.40 23.92 -39.42
C MET A 102 6.39 23.18 -40.33
N PHE A 103 6.87 22.02 -39.90
CA PHE A 103 7.75 21.19 -40.72
C PHE A 103 7.05 20.69 -42.00
N LEU A 104 5.78 20.26 -41.89
CA LEU A 104 5.00 19.82 -43.05
C LEU A 104 4.72 20.97 -44.02
N GLU A 105 4.44 22.17 -43.51
CA GLU A 105 4.20 23.36 -44.32
C GLU A 105 5.47 23.80 -45.08
N ASP A 106 6.62 23.85 -44.40
CA ASP A 106 7.92 24.14 -45.04
C ASP A 106 8.27 23.07 -46.09
N HIS A 107 8.06 21.79 -45.79
CA HIS A 107 8.26 20.71 -46.75
C HIS A 107 7.34 20.86 -47.96
N TYR A 108 6.06 21.17 -47.75
CA TYR A 108 5.09 21.41 -48.83
C TYR A 108 5.51 22.61 -49.69
N TYR A 109 5.91 23.73 -49.07
CA TYR A 109 6.35 24.92 -49.80
C TYR A 109 7.58 24.62 -50.67
N LYS A 110 8.62 24.01 -50.10
CA LYS A 110 9.85 23.64 -50.84
C LYS A 110 9.58 22.65 -51.96
N THR A 111 8.71 21.66 -51.73
CA THR A 111 8.36 20.67 -52.76
C THR A 111 7.64 21.35 -53.93
N ASN A 112 6.68 22.24 -53.66
CA ASN A 112 5.98 22.98 -54.71
C ASN A 112 6.91 23.98 -55.44
N GLU A 113 7.82 24.64 -54.74
CA GLU A 113 8.82 25.51 -55.36
C GLU A 113 9.68 24.72 -56.36
N LEU A 114 10.14 23.52 -55.97
CA LEU A 114 10.89 22.63 -56.86
C LEU A 114 10.06 22.21 -58.08
N LEU A 115 8.80 21.83 -57.89
CA LEU A 115 7.89 21.45 -58.99
C LEU A 115 7.67 22.61 -59.96
N ASN A 116 7.38 23.82 -59.45
CA ASN A 116 7.21 25.02 -60.27
C ASN A 116 8.49 25.34 -61.09
N ARG A 117 9.68 25.07 -60.53
CA ARG A 117 10.94 25.25 -61.27
C ARG A 117 11.08 24.24 -62.41
N PHE A 118 10.59 23.02 -62.24
CA PHE A 118 10.52 22.04 -63.34
C PHE A 118 9.53 22.49 -64.42
N ASP A 119 8.36 23.00 -64.03
CA ASP A 119 7.34 23.47 -64.98
C ASP A 119 7.79 24.70 -65.79
N LEU A 120 8.59 25.60 -65.19
CA LEU A 120 9.14 26.79 -65.86
C LEU A 120 10.47 26.54 -66.59
N GLY A 121 11.17 25.45 -66.24
CA GLY A 121 12.49 25.10 -66.76
C GLY A 121 12.48 24.05 -67.87
N LEU A 122 11.32 23.50 -68.24
CA LEU A 122 11.19 22.65 -69.42
C LEU A 122 11.19 23.55 -70.68
N PRO A 123 12.26 23.59 -71.50
CA PRO A 123 12.02 23.85 -72.92
C PRO A 123 11.04 22.76 -73.36
N LYS A 124 10.01 23.15 -74.13
CA LYS A 124 9.09 22.23 -74.80
C LYS A 124 9.95 21.10 -75.38
N SER A 125 9.93 19.95 -74.72
CA SER A 125 10.79 18.85 -75.08
C SER A 125 10.23 18.31 -76.38
N ASP A 126 10.75 18.82 -77.49
CA ASP A 126 10.65 18.18 -78.78
C ASP A 126 11.09 16.73 -78.55
N SER A 127 10.18 15.83 -78.88
CA SER A 127 10.29 14.41 -78.61
C SER A 127 11.63 13.89 -79.13
N CYS A 128 12.58 13.67 -78.24
CA CYS A 128 13.75 12.87 -78.55
C CYS A 128 13.23 11.45 -78.73
N GLN A 129 13.13 11.02 -79.99
CA GLN A 129 12.85 9.64 -80.33
C GLN A 129 13.92 8.79 -79.64
N ILE A 130 13.47 8.00 -78.66
CA ILE A 130 14.28 6.94 -78.09
C ILE A 130 14.42 5.91 -79.21
N ALA A 131 15.51 5.98 -79.97
CA ALA A 131 15.90 4.91 -80.85
C ALA A 131 16.39 3.76 -79.98
N ASP A 132 15.67 2.65 -80.02
CA ASP A 132 16.09 1.36 -79.48
C ASP A 132 17.45 0.97 -80.06
N GLY A 133 18.47 1.02 -79.22
CA GLY A 133 19.86 0.72 -79.60
C GLY A 133 20.58 0.01 -78.47
N GLY A 134 20.08 -1.15 -78.05
CA GLY A 134 20.87 -2.08 -77.25
C GLY A 134 21.96 -2.73 -78.11
N PRO A 135 23.17 -2.89 -77.57
CA PRO A 135 23.69 -4.24 -77.48
C PRO A 135 24.17 -4.57 -76.07
N GLU A 136 23.92 -5.81 -75.72
CA GLU A 136 24.23 -6.51 -74.48
C GLU A 136 25.64 -6.20 -73.96
N SER A 137 25.74 -5.66 -72.74
CA SER A 137 27.02 -5.52 -72.06
C SER A 137 27.29 -6.76 -71.21
N THR A 138 28.33 -7.46 -71.62
CA THR A 138 28.84 -8.71 -71.08
C THR A 138 29.48 -8.51 -69.70
N ALA A 139 29.32 -9.54 -68.86
CA ALA A 139 29.74 -9.67 -67.47
C ALA A 139 31.21 -9.33 -67.18
N TRP A 140 31.44 -8.69 -66.03
CA TRP A 140 32.60 -8.89 -65.13
C TRP A 140 32.15 -8.72 -63.68
#